data_AF-H3GJD4-F1
#
_entry.id   AF-H3GJD4-F1
#
_cell.length_a   1.000
_cell.length_b   1.000
_cell.length_c   1.000
_cell.angle_alpha   90.00
_cell.angle_beta   90.00
_cell.angle_gamma   90.00
#
_symmetry.space_group_name_H-M   'P 1'
#
loop_
_entity.id
_entity.type
_entity.pdbx_description
1 polymer ?
#
loop_
_entity_poly.entity_id
_entity_poly.type
_entity_poly.pdbx_seq_one_letter_code
_entity_poly.pdbx_strand_id
1 'polypeptide(L)'
;MLSKGSIEQQPRGGVRTACIKMTVEVITKLEEYLDEQADTTMVVMKDRLLNDMSVDVSITSIHRALHGMLYTVKGLRIEKAAINNAVNKEKRMAFTKAFNAHVAAGDMVVYHDETNFNIYLSRNQGWARVGERTVVTLPASKGKNLHVQCGVSPGNGLVLLYTHDGSVHMEENARFVADLFVAALNSDEYKECCVGKKVVVITDNSSAHSQIETMAREQLVSCRNTQKISLPNATSEG
;
A
#
# COMPACT_ATOMS: atom_id res chain seq x y z
N MET A 1 -8.40 56.17 24.88
CA MET A 1 -9.70 56.57 24.30
C MET A 1 -10.42 55.29 23.89
N LEU A 2 -11.35 54.81 24.72
CA LEU A 2 -12.09 53.57 24.50
C LEU A 2 -13.13 53.80 23.39
N SER A 3 -13.06 53.03 22.30
CA SER A 3 -14.09 53.08 21.26
C SER A 3 -15.38 52.45 21.81
N LYS A 4 -16.48 53.18 21.67
CA LYS A 4 -17.81 52.71 22.07
C LYS A 4 -18.17 51.48 21.22
N GLY A 5 -18.38 50.34 21.86
CA GLY A 5 -18.98 49.18 21.21
C GLY A 5 -20.42 49.51 20.81
N SER A 6 -20.73 49.41 19.52
CA SER A 6 -22.09 49.57 19.02
C SER A 6 -22.91 48.32 19.33
N ILE A 7 -24.09 48.49 19.92
CA ILE A 7 -25.04 47.42 20.34
C ILE A 7 -26.07 47.13 19.23
N GLU A 8 -25.94 47.75 18.06
CA GLU A 8 -26.87 47.49 16.95
C GLU A 8 -26.57 46.15 16.27
N GLN A 9 -27.56 45.27 16.26
CA GLN A 9 -27.54 44.07 15.43
C GLN A 9 -27.46 44.52 13.97
N GLN A 10 -26.32 44.25 13.32
CA GLN A 10 -26.23 44.46 11.88
C GLN A 10 -27.27 43.59 11.16
N PRO A 11 -27.92 44.09 10.09
CA PRO A 11 -28.89 43.32 9.33
C PRO A 11 -28.28 41.99 8.89
N ARG A 12 -28.80 40.89 9.44
CA ARG A 12 -28.36 39.54 9.06
C ARG A 12 -29.01 39.18 7.73
N GLY A 13 -28.29 39.41 6.64
CA GLY A 13 -28.56 38.86 5.33
C GLY A 13 -29.47 39.74 4.46
N GLY A 14 -28.92 40.22 3.35
CA GLY A 14 -29.71 40.80 2.26
C GLY A 14 -30.50 39.71 1.54
N VAL A 15 -31.72 40.05 1.10
CA VAL A 15 -32.48 39.25 0.14
C VAL A 15 -31.61 39.07 -1.11
N ARG A 16 -31.24 37.82 -1.42
CA ARG A 16 -30.53 37.51 -2.66
C ARG A 16 -31.50 37.73 -3.83
N THR A 17 -31.10 38.55 -4.80
CA THR A 17 -31.89 38.90 -5.99
C THR A 17 -32.29 37.69 -6.85
N ALA A 18 -31.51 36.59 -6.76
CA ALA A 18 -31.86 35.30 -7.33
C ALA A 18 -31.52 34.20 -6.30
N CYS A 19 -32.55 33.58 -5.71
CA CYS A 19 -32.38 32.33 -5.00
C CYS A 19 -32.58 31.20 -6.01
N ILE A 20 -31.47 30.76 -6.63
CA ILE A 20 -31.49 29.58 -7.49
C ILE A 20 -31.75 28.38 -6.58
N LYS A 21 -32.91 27.73 -6.79
CA LYS A 21 -33.28 26.52 -6.05
C LYS A 21 -32.46 25.35 -6.60
N MET A 22 -31.96 24.50 -5.70
CA MET A 22 -31.45 23.19 -6.08
C MET A 22 -32.64 22.33 -6.49
N THR A 23 -32.98 22.36 -7.78
CA THR A 23 -34.05 21.53 -8.35
C THR A 23 -33.61 20.07 -8.39
N VAL A 24 -34.59 19.17 -8.53
CA VAL A 24 -34.32 17.72 -8.68
C VAL A 24 -33.37 17.47 -9.84
N GLU A 25 -33.54 18.18 -10.96
CA GLU A 25 -32.66 18.06 -12.14
C GLU A 25 -31.20 18.42 -11.85
N VAL A 26 -30.95 19.49 -11.09
CA VAL A 26 -29.59 19.90 -10.69
C VAL A 26 -28.97 18.88 -9.73
N ILE A 27 -29.78 18.31 -8.83
CA ILE A 27 -29.36 17.27 -7.88
C ILE A 27 -28.98 15.98 -8.64
N THR A 28 -29.79 15.56 -9.62
CA THR A 28 -29.50 14.40 -10.48
C THR A 28 -28.21 14.61 -11.28
N LYS A 29 -27.96 15.82 -11.79
CA LYS A 29 -26.70 16.11 -12.49
C LYS A 29 -25.47 16.05 -11.58
N LEU A 30 -25.59 16.49 -10.33
CA LEU A 30 -24.51 16.32 -9.35
C LEU A 30 -24.20 14.85 -9.07
N GLU A 31 -25.21 13.98 -9.07
CA GLU A 31 -25.05 12.52 -8.94
C GLU A 31 -24.32 11.94 -10.16
N GLU A 32 -24.77 12.28 -11.38
CA GLU A 32 -24.11 11.84 -12.63
C GLU A 32 -22.62 12.22 -12.67
N TYR A 33 -22.27 13.44 -12.25
CA TYR A 33 -20.87 13.88 -12.22
C TYR A 33 -20.01 13.06 -11.25
N LEU A 34 -20.59 12.64 -10.12
CA LEU A 34 -19.92 11.82 -9.12
C LEU A 34 -19.78 10.35 -9.57
N ASP A 35 -20.77 9.82 -10.29
CA ASP A 35 -20.74 8.47 -10.86
C ASP A 35 -19.69 8.35 -11.97
N GLU A 36 -19.51 9.40 -12.77
CA GLU A 36 -18.45 9.47 -13.77
C GLU A 36 -17.06 9.55 -13.13
N GLN A 37 -16.89 10.47 -12.16
CA GLN A 37 -15.61 10.77 -11.52
C GLN A 37 -15.82 11.14 -10.04
N ALA A 38 -15.58 10.17 -9.16
CA ALA A 38 -15.78 10.32 -7.71
C ALA A 38 -14.84 11.34 -7.04
N ASP A 39 -13.76 11.75 -7.72
CA ASP A 39 -12.79 12.76 -7.26
C ASP A 39 -13.10 14.19 -7.74
N THR A 40 -14.23 14.38 -8.45
CA THR A 40 -14.68 15.69 -8.91
C THR A 40 -14.83 16.67 -7.74
N THR A 41 -14.16 17.82 -7.83
CA THR A 41 -14.28 18.86 -6.80
C THR A 41 -15.57 19.66 -6.94
N MET A 42 -16.06 20.24 -5.85
CA MET A 42 -17.23 21.12 -5.89
C MET A 42 -17.05 22.36 -6.78
N VAL A 43 -15.81 22.79 -7.03
CA VAL A 43 -15.49 23.87 -8.00
C VAL A 43 -15.77 23.40 -9.42
N VAL A 44 -15.28 22.20 -9.76
CA VAL A 44 -15.53 21.60 -11.08
C VAL A 44 -17.02 21.32 -11.27
N MET A 45 -17.72 20.82 -10.24
CA MET A 45 -19.18 20.64 -10.30
C MET A 45 -19.91 21.95 -10.57
N LYS A 46 -19.48 23.06 -9.96
CA LYS A 46 -20.04 24.39 -10.22
C LYS A 46 -19.87 24.77 -11.69
N ASP A 47 -18.66 24.63 -12.23
CA ASP A 47 -18.36 25.00 -13.61
C ASP A 47 -19.12 24.10 -14.59
N ARG A 48 -19.25 22.80 -14.30
CA ARG A 48 -20.06 21.87 -15.09
C ARG A 48 -21.55 22.22 -15.06
N LEU A 49 -22.12 22.55 -13.90
CA LEU A 49 -23.52 23.00 -13.81
C LEU A 49 -23.77 24.30 -14.58
N LEU A 50 -22.80 25.21 -14.58
CA LEU A 50 -22.87 26.44 -15.37
C LEU A 50 -22.84 26.14 -16.87
N ASN A 51 -21.99 25.22 -17.33
CA ASN A 51 -21.87 24.87 -18.74
C ASN A 51 -23.04 24.03 -19.26
N ASP A 52 -23.46 23.01 -18.51
CA ASP A 52 -24.43 22.02 -18.97
C ASP A 52 -25.88 22.50 -18.80
N MET A 53 -26.15 23.29 -17.76
CA MET A 53 -27.51 23.72 -17.39
C MET A 53 -27.68 25.25 -17.34
N SER A 54 -26.62 26.04 -17.56
CA SER A 54 -26.63 27.50 -17.34
C SER A 54 -26.99 27.89 -15.89
N VAL A 55 -26.65 27.04 -14.93
CA VAL A 55 -26.97 27.22 -13.50
C VAL A 55 -25.71 27.64 -12.73
N ASP A 56 -25.66 28.90 -12.29
CA ASP A 56 -24.59 29.41 -11.41
C ASP A 56 -24.95 29.23 -9.92
N VAL A 57 -24.28 28.30 -9.24
CA VAL A 57 -24.50 28.02 -7.81
C VAL A 57 -23.24 28.25 -6.99
N SER A 58 -23.39 28.63 -5.72
CA SER A 58 -22.25 28.71 -4.82
C SER A 58 -21.76 27.32 -4.40
N ILE A 59 -20.45 27.18 -4.16
CA ILE A 59 -19.82 25.96 -3.62
C ILE A 59 -20.54 25.47 -2.35
N THR A 60 -20.95 26.41 -1.49
CA THR A 60 -21.70 26.11 -0.27
C THR A 60 -23.09 25.51 -0.53
N SER A 61 -23.71 25.83 -1.67
CA SER A 61 -25.02 25.27 -2.06
C SER A 61 -24.84 23.83 -2.56
N ILE A 62 -23.79 23.57 -3.35
CA ILE A 62 -23.40 22.22 -3.77
C ILE A 62 -23.08 21.37 -2.54
N HIS A 63 -22.27 21.87 -1.61
CA HIS A 63 -21.96 21.16 -0.36
C HIS A 63 -23.22 20.77 0.42
N ARG A 64 -24.18 21.69 0.57
CA ARG A 64 -25.45 21.41 1.27
C ARG A 64 -26.30 20.39 0.52
N ALA A 65 -26.34 20.45 -0.81
CA ALA A 65 -27.06 19.48 -1.62
C ALA A 65 -26.45 18.08 -1.51
N LEU A 66 -25.13 17.95 -1.68
CA LEU A 66 -24.40 16.69 -1.51
C LEU A 66 -24.60 16.10 -0.10
N HIS A 67 -24.51 16.93 0.94
CA HIS A 67 -24.77 16.50 2.30
C HIS A 67 -26.24 16.05 2.50
N GLY A 68 -27.20 16.71 1.85
CA GLY A 68 -28.61 16.30 1.85
C GLY A 68 -28.87 14.99 1.10
N MET A 69 -28.06 14.70 0.09
CA MET A 69 -28.02 13.42 -0.65
C MET A 69 -27.19 12.34 0.08
N LEU A 70 -26.71 12.62 1.30
CA LEU A 70 -25.90 11.70 2.12
C LEU A 70 -24.50 11.39 1.55
N TYR A 71 -23.97 12.24 0.65
CA TYR A 71 -22.57 12.17 0.27
C TYR A 71 -21.70 12.78 1.36
N THR A 72 -20.62 12.06 1.69
CA THR A 72 -19.58 12.51 2.62
C THR A 72 -18.22 12.30 1.98
N VAL A 73 -17.29 13.21 2.22
CA VAL A 73 -15.91 13.09 1.74
C VAL A 73 -15.24 11.88 2.40
N LYS A 74 -14.74 10.95 1.58
CA LYS A 74 -14.00 9.76 2.01
C LYS A 74 -12.63 9.72 1.34
N GLY A 75 -11.69 8.99 1.93
CA GLY A 75 -10.39 8.74 1.29
C GLY A 75 -10.58 7.89 0.03
N LEU A 76 -10.07 8.36 -1.11
CA LEU A 76 -10.11 7.62 -2.37
C LEU A 76 -9.17 6.41 -2.30
N ARG A 77 -9.68 5.23 -2.69
CA ARG A 77 -8.84 4.05 -2.91
C ARG A 77 -8.40 4.06 -4.38
N ILE A 78 -7.12 4.35 -4.62
CA ILE A 78 -6.56 4.35 -5.97
C ILE A 78 -6.36 2.91 -6.42
N GLU A 79 -7.18 2.46 -7.38
CA GLU A 79 -6.95 1.19 -8.08
C GLU A 79 -6.18 1.43 -9.37
N LYS A 80 -4.93 0.99 -9.42
CA LYS A 80 -4.12 1.07 -10.64
C LYS A 80 -4.64 0.03 -11.64
N ALA A 81 -5.19 0.47 -12.77
CA ALA A 81 -5.73 -0.40 -13.83
C ALA A 81 -4.72 -1.47 -14.32
N ALA A 82 -3.43 -1.14 -14.37
CA ALA A 82 -2.37 -2.06 -14.77
C ALA A 82 -2.13 -3.23 -13.78
N ILE A 83 -2.43 -3.06 -12.49
CA ILE A 83 -2.20 -4.09 -11.46
C ILE A 83 -3.24 -5.21 -11.55
N ASN A 84 -4.48 -4.87 -11.90
CA ASN A 84 -5.62 -5.79 -11.96
C ASN A 84 -6.00 -6.21 -13.39
N ASN A 85 -5.03 -6.23 -14.31
CA ASN A 85 -5.22 -6.82 -15.64
C ASN A 85 -5.68 -8.29 -15.50
N ALA A 86 -6.53 -8.77 -16.40
CA ALA A 86 -7.00 -10.15 -16.45
C ALA A 86 -5.84 -11.15 -16.39
N VAL A 87 -4.73 -10.84 -17.07
CA VAL A 87 -3.49 -11.63 -17.06
C VAL A 87 -2.91 -11.77 -15.65
N ASN A 88 -2.86 -10.69 -14.86
CA ASN A 88 -2.33 -10.72 -13.50
C ASN A 88 -3.29 -11.45 -12.54
N LYS A 89 -4.60 -11.33 -12.77
CA LYS A 89 -5.61 -12.10 -12.01
C LYS A 89 -5.48 -13.60 -12.28
N GLU A 90 -5.25 -13.99 -13.53
CA GLU A 90 -5.03 -15.38 -13.91
C GLU A 90 -3.75 -15.95 -13.29
N LYS A 91 -2.64 -15.21 -13.34
CA LYS A 91 -1.38 -15.58 -12.67
C LYS A 91 -1.56 -15.75 -11.16
N ARG A 92 -2.26 -14.82 -10.49
CA ARG A 92 -2.57 -14.92 -9.05
C ARG A 92 -3.44 -16.15 -8.75
N MET A 93 -4.41 -16.46 -9.60
CA MET A 93 -5.26 -17.65 -9.46
C MET A 93 -4.43 -18.93 -9.62
N ALA A 94 -3.57 -19.01 -10.64
CA ALA A 94 -2.70 -20.17 -10.86
C ALA A 94 -1.76 -20.39 -9.67
N PHE A 95 -1.13 -19.32 -9.17
CA PHE A 95 -0.31 -19.35 -7.96
C PHE A 95 -1.11 -19.84 -6.75
N THR A 96 -2.30 -19.28 -6.51
CA THR A 96 -3.14 -19.68 -5.36
C THR A 96 -3.51 -21.15 -5.41
N LYS A 97 -3.82 -21.69 -6.60
CA LYS A 97 -4.11 -23.11 -6.79
C LYS A 97 -2.89 -23.98 -6.47
N ALA A 98 -1.71 -23.63 -6.96
CA ALA A 98 -0.47 -24.35 -6.68
C ALA A 98 -0.09 -24.28 -5.19
N PHE A 99 -0.20 -23.09 -4.60
CA PHE A 99 0.05 -22.87 -3.18
C PHE A 99 -0.88 -23.69 -2.29
N ASN A 100 -2.19 -23.68 -2.56
CA ASN A 100 -3.16 -24.47 -1.81
C ASN A 100 -2.91 -25.99 -1.93
N ALA A 101 -2.35 -26.47 -3.05
CA ALA A 101 -1.98 -27.87 -3.18
C ALA A 101 -0.83 -28.26 -2.23
N HIS A 102 0.15 -27.37 -2.02
CA HIS A 102 1.23 -27.57 -1.05
C HIS A 102 0.72 -27.55 0.40
N VAL A 103 -0.15 -26.60 0.73
CA VAL A 103 -0.79 -26.53 2.05
C VAL A 103 -1.61 -27.80 2.33
N ALA A 104 -2.40 -28.27 1.35
CA ALA A 104 -3.17 -29.50 1.48
C ALA A 104 -2.29 -30.76 1.59
N ALA A 105 -1.10 -30.76 0.97
CA ALA A 105 -0.13 -31.84 1.10
C ALA A 105 0.57 -31.88 2.48
N GLY A 106 0.42 -30.81 3.28
CA GLY A 106 1.12 -30.63 4.55
C GLY A 106 2.60 -30.30 4.36
N ASP A 107 2.97 -29.68 3.24
CA ASP A 107 4.32 -29.18 3.03
C ASP A 107 4.60 -27.98 3.94
N MET A 108 5.84 -27.84 4.41
CA MET A 108 6.24 -26.71 5.24
C MET A 108 6.36 -25.47 4.36
N VAL A 109 5.71 -24.38 4.76
CA VAL A 109 5.76 -23.10 4.04
C VAL A 109 6.58 -22.10 4.83
N VAL A 110 7.52 -21.44 4.14
CA VAL A 110 8.36 -20.39 4.71
C VAL A 110 8.22 -19.13 3.85
N TYR A 111 7.79 -18.05 4.46
CA TYR A 111 7.67 -16.74 3.83
C TYR A 111 8.97 -15.97 3.98
N HIS A 112 9.48 -15.46 2.86
CA HIS A 112 10.65 -14.62 2.80
C HIS A 112 10.24 -13.22 2.39
N ASP A 113 10.68 -12.20 3.13
CA ASP A 113 10.50 -10.80 2.76
C ASP A 113 11.72 -9.95 3.14
N GLU A 114 11.84 -8.82 2.46
CA GLU A 114 12.91 -7.85 2.65
C GLU A 114 12.33 -6.49 3.00
N THR A 115 12.91 -5.82 3.99
CA THR A 115 12.48 -4.49 4.37
C THR A 115 13.66 -3.58 4.68
N ASN A 116 13.52 -2.31 4.27
CA ASN A 116 14.55 -1.30 4.42
C ASN A 116 14.16 -0.34 5.54
N PHE A 117 14.94 -0.33 6.61
CA PHE A 117 14.79 0.61 7.70
C PHE A 117 15.78 1.75 7.56
N ASN A 118 15.28 2.98 7.55
CA ASN A 118 16.15 4.11 7.78
C ASN A 118 16.45 4.21 9.28
N ILE A 119 17.72 4.05 9.66
CA ILE A 119 18.17 4.16 11.06
C ILE A 119 17.98 5.59 11.59
N TYR A 120 17.78 6.57 10.70
CA TYR A 120 17.51 7.95 11.07
C TYR A 120 16.14 8.12 11.72
N LEU A 121 16.15 8.38 13.03
CA LEU A 121 14.97 8.76 13.80
C LEU A 121 14.95 10.28 13.97
N SER A 122 13.85 10.93 13.60
CA SER A 122 13.62 12.34 13.89
C SER A 122 12.21 12.59 14.37
N ARG A 123 12.04 13.62 15.22
CA ARG A 123 10.73 14.06 15.68
C ARG A 123 10.14 15.02 14.65
N ASN A 124 8.95 14.70 14.15
CA ASN A 124 8.20 15.53 13.20
C ASN A 124 7.41 16.67 13.87
N GLN A 125 7.45 16.75 15.21
CA GLN A 125 6.70 17.73 15.99
C GLN A 125 7.62 18.43 16.99
N GLY A 126 7.41 19.73 17.14
CA GLY A 126 8.08 20.58 18.10
C GLY A 126 7.29 21.86 18.33
N TRP A 127 7.65 22.60 19.36
CA TRP A 127 6.91 23.78 19.80
C TRP A 127 7.44 25.06 19.14
N ALA A 128 6.54 25.91 18.66
CA ALA A 128 6.80 27.28 18.23
C ALA A 128 5.66 28.20 18.66
N ARG A 129 5.86 29.52 18.60
CA ARG A 129 4.81 30.50 18.92
C ARG A 129 3.73 30.49 17.85
N VAL A 130 2.52 30.92 18.20
CA VAL A 130 1.39 31.03 17.27
C VAL A 130 1.76 31.99 16.12
N GLY A 131 1.67 31.51 14.89
CA GLY A 131 2.06 32.26 13.68
C GLY A 131 3.52 32.06 13.24
N GLU A 132 4.34 31.37 14.05
CA GLU A 132 5.71 31.01 13.71
C GLU A 132 5.82 29.55 13.27
N ARG A 133 6.79 29.26 12.39
CA ARG A 133 7.07 27.89 11.96
C ARG A 133 8.11 27.26 12.90
N THR A 134 7.83 26.06 13.41
CA THR A 134 8.84 25.26 14.11
C THR A 134 9.90 24.80 13.10
N VAL A 135 11.15 25.20 13.30
CA VAL A 135 12.28 24.83 12.41
C VAL A 135 13.37 24.17 13.24
N VAL A 136 13.87 23.03 12.76
CA VAL A 136 15.04 22.33 13.30
C VAL A 136 16.02 22.13 12.15
N THR A 137 17.26 22.58 12.32
CA THR A 137 18.34 22.33 11.35
C THR A 137 18.95 20.97 11.63
N LEU A 138 18.97 20.10 10.63
CA LEU A 138 19.52 18.75 10.72
C LEU A 138 20.74 18.62 9.81
N PRO A 139 21.75 17.80 10.17
CA PRO A 139 22.85 17.49 9.27
C PRO A 139 22.33 16.82 7.99
N ALA A 140 23.02 17.06 6.86
CA ALA A 140 22.58 16.60 5.54
C ALA A 140 22.51 15.06 5.43
N SER A 141 23.31 14.34 6.21
CA SER A 141 23.31 12.87 6.21
C SER A 141 22.13 12.33 7.02
N LYS A 142 21.06 11.95 6.31
CA LYS A 142 20.12 10.94 6.79
C LYS A 142 20.92 9.65 6.93
N GLY A 143 20.95 9.05 8.12
CA GLY A 143 21.80 7.89 8.44
C GLY A 143 21.74 6.73 7.44
N LYS A 144 22.58 5.72 7.64
CA LYS A 144 22.61 4.54 6.76
C LYS A 144 21.26 3.81 6.79
N ASN A 145 20.86 3.24 5.65
CA ASN A 145 19.73 2.31 5.60
C ASN A 145 20.20 0.92 6.06
N LEU A 146 19.43 0.33 6.97
CA LEU A 146 19.56 -1.06 7.38
C LEU A 146 18.63 -1.89 6.50
N HIS A 147 19.19 -2.85 5.79
CA HIS A 147 18.43 -3.83 5.03
C HIS A 147 18.23 -5.05 5.93
N VAL A 148 16.98 -5.49 6.07
CA VAL A 148 16.62 -6.65 6.89
C VAL A 148 15.95 -7.69 5.99
N GLN A 149 16.53 -8.88 5.93
CA GLN A 149 15.96 -10.04 5.27
C GLN A 149 15.45 -11.02 6.31
N CYS A 150 14.24 -11.52 6.14
CA CYS A 150 13.58 -12.34 7.15
C CYS A 150 12.81 -13.48 6.52
N GLY A 151 12.99 -14.67 7.08
CA GLY A 151 12.20 -15.87 6.79
C GLY A 151 11.32 -16.25 7.97
N VAL A 152 10.02 -16.43 7.74
CA VAL A 152 9.01 -16.74 8.78
C VAL A 152 8.17 -17.93 8.35
N SER A 153 7.92 -18.87 9.26
CA SER A 153 7.00 -19.99 9.05
C SER A 153 5.81 -19.94 10.02
N PRO A 154 4.66 -20.54 9.68
CA PRO A 154 3.48 -20.54 10.54
C PRO A 154 3.67 -21.26 11.88
N GLY A 155 4.41 -22.38 11.92
CA GLY A 155 4.61 -23.14 13.15
C GLY A 155 5.76 -22.62 14.00
N ASN A 156 6.90 -22.27 13.38
CA ASN A 156 8.11 -21.87 14.10
C ASN A 156 8.26 -20.35 14.30
N GLY A 157 7.43 -19.53 13.64
CA GLY A 157 7.59 -18.08 13.63
C GLY A 157 8.86 -17.67 12.88
N LEU A 158 9.79 -16.97 13.53
CA LEU A 158 11.03 -16.53 12.90
C LEU A 158 11.97 -17.71 12.65
N VAL A 159 12.30 -17.98 11.38
CA VAL A 159 13.22 -19.06 10.98
C VAL A 159 14.64 -18.53 10.82
N LEU A 160 14.81 -17.43 10.09
CA LEU A 160 16.12 -16.81 9.86
C LEU A 160 15.97 -15.29 9.68
N LEU A 161 16.93 -14.53 10.20
CA LEU A 161 17.00 -13.07 10.08
C LEU A 161 18.44 -12.66 9.77
N TYR A 162 18.67 -11.99 8.66
CA TYR A 162 19.93 -11.30 8.37
C TYR A 162 19.73 -9.79 8.28
N THR A 163 20.78 -9.07 8.67
CA THR A 163 20.84 -7.61 8.61
C THR A 163 22.08 -7.20 7.83
N HIS A 164 21.91 -6.34 6.83
CA HIS A 164 22.99 -5.86 5.98
C HIS A 164 23.04 -4.33 5.96
N ASP A 165 24.25 -3.79 6.01
CA ASP A 165 24.50 -2.38 5.77
C ASP A 165 24.62 -2.12 4.27
N GLY A 166 23.72 -1.32 3.70
CA GLY A 166 23.73 -0.99 2.27
C GLY A 166 22.96 -1.98 1.39
N SER A 167 23.09 -1.85 0.06
CA SER A 167 22.28 -2.59 -0.90
C SER A 167 22.63 -4.07 -0.93
N VAL A 168 21.61 -4.93 -0.84
CA VAL A 168 21.72 -6.38 -1.01
C VAL A 168 21.94 -6.72 -2.48
N HIS A 169 22.96 -7.54 -2.75
CA HIS A 169 23.25 -8.05 -4.10
C HIS A 169 22.55 -9.40 -4.33
N MET A 170 22.29 -9.74 -5.58
CA MET A 170 21.58 -10.95 -5.98
C MET A 170 22.19 -12.25 -5.40
N GLU A 171 23.53 -12.31 -5.32
CA GLU A 171 24.28 -13.46 -4.76
C GLU A 171 24.05 -13.63 -3.26
N GLU A 172 24.01 -12.53 -2.51
CA GLU A 172 23.75 -12.53 -1.06
C GLU A 172 22.32 -12.99 -0.79
N ASN A 173 21.38 -12.56 -1.63
CA ASN A 173 19.99 -12.98 -1.52
C ASN A 173 19.82 -14.48 -1.84
N ALA A 174 20.47 -14.98 -2.89
CA ALA A 174 20.48 -16.41 -3.20
C ALA A 174 21.05 -17.25 -2.05
N ARG A 175 22.12 -16.75 -1.41
CA ARG A 175 22.70 -17.38 -0.23
C ARG A 175 21.75 -17.37 0.96
N PHE A 176 21.07 -16.25 1.20
CA PHE A 176 20.06 -16.17 2.26
C PHE A 176 18.93 -17.17 2.05
N VAL A 177 18.42 -17.32 0.82
CA VAL A 177 17.37 -18.32 0.53
C VAL A 177 17.86 -19.75 0.73
N ALA A 178 19.12 -20.05 0.38
CA ALA A 178 19.72 -21.36 0.65
C ALA A 178 19.86 -21.61 2.16
N ASP A 179 20.38 -20.64 2.91
CA ASP A 179 20.52 -20.71 4.37
C ASP A 179 19.13 -20.83 5.05
N LEU A 180 18.13 -20.12 4.54
CA LEU A 180 16.75 -20.16 5.02
C LEU A 180 16.14 -21.55 4.79
N PHE A 181 16.39 -22.16 3.64
CA PHE A 181 15.93 -23.52 3.35
C PHE A 181 16.56 -24.54 4.31
N VAL A 182 17.87 -24.41 4.57
CA VAL A 182 18.58 -25.28 5.54
C VAL A 182 18.07 -25.03 6.97
N ALA A 183 17.84 -23.78 7.35
CA ALA A 183 17.28 -23.43 8.66
C ALA A 183 15.87 -24.01 8.83
N ALA A 184 15.04 -23.93 7.79
CA ALA A 184 13.70 -24.52 7.79
C ALA A 184 13.73 -26.04 7.98
N LEU A 185 14.61 -26.76 7.28
CA LEU A 185 14.79 -28.21 7.47
C LEU A 185 15.25 -28.58 8.89
N ASN A 186 15.97 -27.68 9.56
CA ASN A 186 16.46 -27.88 10.92
C ASN A 186 15.50 -27.37 12.01
N SER A 187 14.39 -26.72 11.62
CA SER A 187 13.38 -26.20 12.55
C SER A 187 12.62 -27.32 13.27
N ASP A 188 12.08 -26.99 14.44
CA ASP A 188 11.26 -27.93 15.22
C ASP A 188 9.96 -28.26 14.48
N GLU A 189 9.35 -27.25 13.82
CA GLU A 189 8.20 -27.45 12.93
C GLU A 189 8.45 -28.54 11.87
N TYR A 190 9.61 -28.52 11.20
CA TYR A 190 9.93 -29.55 10.22
C TYR A 190 10.11 -30.93 10.86
N LYS A 191 10.82 -30.99 12.00
CA LYS A 191 11.13 -32.23 12.72
C LYS A 191 9.91 -32.88 13.37
N GLU A 192 8.91 -32.11 13.74
CA GLU A 192 7.73 -32.60 14.45
C GLU A 192 6.55 -32.87 13.51
N CYS A 193 6.32 -32.00 12.54
CA CYS A 193 5.07 -31.99 11.76
C CYS A 193 5.26 -32.22 10.26
N CYS A 194 6.47 -32.00 9.72
CA CYS A 194 6.70 -32.03 8.27
C CYS A 194 7.83 -32.99 7.83
N VAL A 195 8.22 -33.96 8.66
CA VAL A 195 9.29 -34.91 8.33
C VAL A 195 8.93 -35.69 7.05
N GLY A 196 9.81 -35.60 6.04
CA GLY A 196 9.61 -36.23 4.73
C GLY A 196 8.68 -35.46 3.78
N LYS A 197 8.19 -34.29 4.19
CA LYS A 197 7.47 -33.34 3.34
C LYS A 197 8.44 -32.35 2.68
N LYS A 198 7.93 -31.60 1.69
CA LYS A 198 8.73 -30.57 1.03
C LYS A 198 8.74 -29.31 1.87
N VAL A 199 9.83 -28.55 1.76
CA VAL A 199 9.89 -27.16 2.20
C VAL A 199 9.68 -26.27 0.98
N VAL A 200 8.72 -25.35 1.09
CA VAL A 200 8.35 -24.38 0.05
C VAL A 200 8.65 -22.98 0.58
N VAL A 201 9.64 -22.32 -0.01
CA VAL A 201 9.94 -20.91 0.28
C VAL A 201 9.05 -20.04 -0.61
N ILE A 202 8.53 -18.93 -0.11
CA ILE A 202 7.71 -17.99 -0.89
C ILE A 202 8.39 -16.63 -0.84
N THR A 203 8.71 -16.10 -2.02
CA THR A 203 9.32 -14.77 -2.20
C THR A 203 8.44 -13.92 -3.10
N ASP A 204 8.59 -12.59 -3.03
CA ASP A 204 7.98 -11.69 -4.00
C ASP A 204 8.71 -11.74 -5.36
N ASN A 205 8.06 -11.20 -6.39
CA ASN A 205 8.63 -11.11 -7.74
C ASN A 205 9.33 -9.77 -7.94
N SER A 206 10.35 -9.51 -7.13
CA SER A 206 11.25 -8.36 -7.31
C SER A 206 12.35 -8.72 -8.33
N SER A 207 12.91 -7.74 -9.03
CA SER A 207 13.95 -7.98 -10.05
C SER A 207 15.18 -8.67 -9.49
N ALA A 208 15.49 -8.44 -8.21
CA ALA A 208 16.56 -9.12 -7.48
C ALA A 208 16.29 -10.62 -7.26
N HIS A 209 15.05 -11.08 -7.48
CA HIS A 209 14.57 -12.44 -7.22
C HIS A 209 14.41 -13.27 -8.49
N SER A 210 14.53 -12.65 -9.67
CA SER A 210 14.34 -13.29 -10.97
C SER A 210 15.27 -14.48 -11.24
N GLN A 211 16.44 -14.54 -10.58
CA GLN A 211 17.42 -15.63 -10.72
C GLN A 211 17.75 -16.36 -9.41
N ILE A 212 17.12 -15.97 -8.29
CA ILE A 212 17.41 -16.54 -6.97
C ILE A 212 17.12 -18.03 -6.94
N GLU A 213 16.05 -18.48 -7.59
CA GLU A 213 15.72 -19.91 -7.62
C GLU A 213 16.86 -20.74 -8.22
N THR A 214 17.39 -20.31 -9.37
CA THR A 214 18.46 -21.03 -10.08
C THR A 214 19.74 -21.02 -9.25
N MET A 215 20.12 -19.87 -8.71
CA MET A 215 21.35 -19.72 -7.93
C MET A 215 21.27 -20.44 -6.58
N ALA A 216 20.13 -20.38 -5.89
CA ALA A 216 19.91 -21.10 -4.63
C ALA A 216 19.91 -22.62 -4.87
N ARG A 217 19.33 -23.09 -5.98
CA ARG A 217 19.41 -24.50 -6.39
C ARG A 217 20.86 -24.93 -6.63
N GLU A 218 21.66 -24.13 -7.33
CA GLU A 218 23.07 -24.43 -7.58
C GLU A 218 23.88 -24.51 -6.27
N GLN A 219 23.67 -23.57 -5.34
CA GLN A 219 24.32 -23.59 -4.03
C GLN A 219 23.91 -24.81 -3.21
N LEU A 220 22.62 -25.19 -3.20
CA LEU A 220 22.12 -26.36 -2.48
C LEU A 220 22.54 -27.69 -3.13
N VAL A 221 22.69 -27.75 -4.45
CA VAL A 221 23.20 -28.95 -5.16
C VAL A 221 24.70 -29.13 -4.89
N SER A 222 25.46 -28.05 -4.74
CA SER A 222 26.86 -28.12 -4.29
C SER A 222 26.98 -28.67 -2.85
N CYS A 223 25.96 -28.44 -2.02
CA CYS A 223 25.84 -28.92 -0.64
C CYS A 223 24.93 -30.16 -0.55
N ARG A 224 25.30 -31.29 -1.17
CA ARG A 224 24.70 -32.65 -1.04
C ARG A 224 23.41 -32.75 -0.18
N ASN A 225 22.24 -32.57 -0.79
CA ASN A 225 21.04 -33.36 -0.50
C ASN A 225 19.95 -33.11 -1.56
N THR A 226 19.59 -34.17 -2.27
CA THR A 226 18.56 -34.20 -3.30
C THR A 226 17.16 -34.16 -2.69
N GLN A 227 16.59 -32.96 -2.54
CA GLN A 227 15.13 -32.80 -2.48
C GLN A 227 14.66 -31.70 -3.42
N LYS A 228 13.63 -32.01 -4.22
CA LYS A 228 13.03 -31.10 -5.20
C LYS A 228 12.43 -29.89 -4.49
N ILE A 229 13.12 -28.76 -4.60
CA ILE A 229 12.56 -27.43 -4.40
C ILE A 229 11.49 -27.24 -5.49
N SER A 230 10.24 -27.01 -5.08
CA SER A 230 9.19 -26.51 -5.96
C SER A 230 8.87 -25.10 -5.51
N LEU A 231 9.61 -24.15 -6.05
CA LEU A 231 9.22 -22.75 -6.09
C LEU A 231 8.30 -22.61 -7.30
N PRO A 232 7.03 -22.21 -7.14
CA PRO A 232 6.20 -21.88 -8.30
C PRO A 232 6.82 -20.66 -8.99
N ASN A 233 7.51 -20.90 -10.10
CA ASN A 233 7.97 -19.86 -11.00
C ASN A 233 6.74 -19.07 -11.48
N ALA A 234 6.60 -17.84 -10.99
CA ALA A 234 5.81 -16.83 -11.67
C ALA A 234 6.66 -16.23 -12.80
N THR A 235 7.04 -17.07 -13.78
CA THR A 235 7.64 -16.59 -15.01
C THR A 235 6.61 -15.75 -15.75
N SER A 236 6.89 -14.46 -15.85
CA SER A 236 6.66 -13.74 -17.08
C SER A 236 7.66 -12.62 -17.16
N GLU A 237 8.56 -12.76 -18.12
CA GLU A 237 9.18 -11.64 -18.82
C GLU A 237 8.15 -10.51 -18.99
N GLY A 238 8.52 -9.34 -18.48
CA GLY A 238 8.08 -8.05 -18.97
C GLY A 238 9.29 -7.36 -19.58
#